data_AF-A0A955FAH4-F1
#
_entry.id   AF-A0A955FAH4-F1
#
_cell.length_a   1.000
_cell.length_b   1.000
_cell.length_c   1.000
_cell.angle_alpha   90.00
_cell.angle_beta   90.00
_cell.angle_gamma   90.00
#
_symmetry.space_group_name_H-M   'P 1'
#
loop_
_entity.id
_entity.type
_entity.pdbx_description
1 polymer ?
#
loop_
_entity_poly.entity_id
_entity_poly.type
_entity_poly.pdbx_seq_one_letter_code
_entity_poly.pdbx_strand_id
1 'polypeptide(L)'
;LSGASQGYWGYTTTGSSGIGMISADGNNTRLLITDSGNVGIGTTTPNKRFQVFNTIADDQFRISYDSTRYADFQVDSAGDLIIDAQGGDVRLNDESLYVCAGGSCPSGISSGTGNAIIEGDLYVANDNPAAMGLATSTFE
;
A
#
# COMPACT_ATOMS: atom_id res chain seq x y z
N LEU A 1 13.13 -45.43 -13.76
CA LEU A 1 12.47 -44.11 -13.64
C LEU A 1 12.06 -43.91 -12.18
N SER A 2 12.94 -43.39 -11.32
CA SER A 2 12.61 -43.10 -9.92
C SER A 2 12.13 -41.65 -9.82
N GLY A 3 10.81 -41.47 -9.75
CA GLY A 3 10.22 -40.15 -9.51
C GLY A 3 10.65 -39.65 -8.14
N ALA A 4 11.30 -38.49 -8.09
CA ALA A 4 11.48 -37.78 -6.84
C ALA A 4 10.09 -37.40 -6.30
N SER A 5 9.77 -37.87 -5.10
CA SER A 5 8.66 -37.34 -4.31
C SER A 5 8.95 -35.88 -4.02
N GLN A 6 8.20 -34.96 -4.63
CA GLN A 6 8.26 -33.57 -4.23
C GLN A 6 7.69 -33.46 -2.82
N GLY A 7 8.56 -33.18 -1.84
CA GLY A 7 8.15 -33.03 -0.45
C GLY A 7 7.15 -31.89 -0.31
N TYR A 8 5.90 -32.22 0.01
CA TYR A 8 4.89 -31.24 0.36
C TYR A 8 5.10 -30.83 1.82
N TRP A 9 5.74 -29.69 2.06
CA TRP A 9 5.75 -29.05 3.37
C TRP A 9 4.39 -28.37 3.60
N GLY A 10 3.45 -29.12 4.17
CA GLY A 10 2.12 -28.63 4.52
C GLY A 10 1.96 -28.44 6.03
N TYR A 11 1.27 -27.39 6.45
CA TYR A 11 0.80 -27.22 7.82
C TYR A 11 -0.73 -27.34 7.80
N THR A 12 -1.28 -28.32 8.51
CA THR A 12 -2.73 -28.52 8.66
C THR A 12 -3.10 -28.19 10.09
N THR A 13 -3.89 -27.14 10.30
CA THR A 13 -4.53 -26.90 11.60
C THR A 13 -5.82 -27.69 11.66
N THR A 14 -5.97 -28.56 12.65
CA THR A 14 -7.22 -29.27 12.95
C THR A 14 -7.97 -28.66 14.13
N GLY A 15 -7.70 -27.39 14.47
CA GLY A 15 -8.32 -26.68 15.60
C GLY A 15 -8.34 -25.15 15.45
N SER A 16 -9.00 -24.48 16.40
CA SER A 16 -9.31 -23.02 16.43
C SER A 16 -8.13 -22.07 16.62
N SER A 17 -6.90 -22.57 16.54
CA SER A 17 -5.68 -21.77 16.67
C SER A 17 -5.01 -21.79 15.31
N GLY A 18 -5.12 -20.68 14.57
CA GLY A 18 -4.60 -20.57 13.21
C GLY A 18 -3.07 -20.77 13.08
N ILE A 19 -2.55 -20.58 11.88
CA ILE A 19 -1.12 -20.80 11.57
C ILE A 19 -0.30 -19.59 12.04
N GLY A 20 0.60 -19.77 13.00
CA GLY A 20 1.46 -18.69 13.51
C GLY A 20 2.95 -18.96 13.31
N MET A 21 3.67 -18.01 12.72
CA MET A 21 5.13 -17.92 12.79
C MET A 21 5.49 -16.94 13.91
N ILE A 22 5.91 -17.50 15.04
CA ILE A 22 6.41 -16.72 16.17
C ILE A 22 7.91 -16.48 15.95
N SER A 23 8.39 -15.30 16.30
CA SER A 23 9.81 -14.97 16.32
C SER A 23 10.59 -15.98 17.15
N ALA A 24 11.87 -16.21 16.84
CA ALA A 24 12.71 -17.21 17.50
C ALA A 24 12.87 -16.98 19.02
N ASP A 25 12.61 -15.75 19.48
CA ASP A 25 12.59 -15.33 20.89
C ASP A 25 11.22 -15.53 21.59
N GLY A 26 10.21 -16.04 20.88
CA GLY A 26 8.88 -16.35 21.42
C GLY A 26 7.98 -15.15 21.68
N ASN A 27 8.47 -13.92 21.51
CA ASN A 27 7.82 -12.72 22.04
C ASN A 27 7.03 -11.92 21.00
N ASN A 28 7.33 -12.09 19.71
CA ASN A 28 6.71 -11.32 18.63
C ASN A 28 6.08 -12.23 17.58
N THR A 29 4.80 -12.00 17.28
CA THR A 29 4.11 -12.62 16.15
C THR A 29 4.58 -11.97 14.85
N ARG A 30 5.28 -12.73 14.00
CA ARG A 30 5.76 -12.22 12.71
C ARG A 30 4.69 -12.37 11.63
N LEU A 31 4.07 -13.54 11.56
CA LEU A 31 2.97 -13.83 10.64
C LEU A 31 1.92 -14.70 11.36
N LEU A 32 0.65 -14.34 11.20
CA LEU A 32 -0.50 -15.08 11.73
C LEU A 32 -1.55 -15.23 10.65
N ILE A 33 -2.07 -16.43 10.45
CA ILE A 33 -3.30 -16.68 9.69
C ILE A 33 -4.34 -17.15 10.70
N THR A 34 -5.41 -16.39 10.93
CA THR A 34 -6.48 -16.77 11.86
C THR A 34 -7.34 -17.90 11.28
N ASP A 35 -8.15 -18.54 12.13
CA ASP A 35 -9.17 -19.51 11.71
C ASP A 35 -10.23 -18.91 10.76
N SER A 36 -10.50 -17.61 10.90
CA SER A 36 -11.34 -16.82 9.99
C SER A 36 -10.66 -16.48 8.65
N GLY A 37 -9.39 -16.87 8.47
CA GLY A 37 -8.60 -16.65 7.27
C GLY A 37 -8.02 -15.24 7.13
N ASN A 38 -7.91 -14.47 8.23
CA ASN A 38 -7.24 -13.17 8.20
C ASN A 38 -5.74 -13.35 8.38
N VAL A 39 -4.94 -12.65 7.58
CA VAL A 39 -3.48 -12.68 7.62
C VAL A 39 -2.96 -11.41 8.30
N GLY A 40 -2.30 -11.56 9.44
CA GLY A 40 -1.64 -10.49 10.20
C GLY A 40 -0.13 -10.59 10.13
N ILE A 41 0.55 -9.49 9.82
CA ILE A 41 2.01 -9.32 9.97
C ILE A 41 2.24 -8.27 11.05
N GLY A 42 3.02 -8.60 12.08
CA GLY A 42 3.24 -7.70 13.22
C GLY A 42 2.01 -7.48 14.13
N THR A 43 0.94 -8.27 13.95
CA THR A 43 -0.26 -8.23 14.80
C THR A 43 -0.80 -9.63 15.09
N THR A 44 -1.33 -9.82 16.30
CA THR A 44 -2.02 -11.05 16.74
C THR A 44 -3.53 -11.00 16.54
N THR A 45 -4.08 -9.83 16.20
CA THR A 45 -5.53 -9.60 16.11
C THR A 45 -5.92 -8.89 14.81
N PRO A 46 -5.62 -9.49 13.63
CA PRO A 46 -5.93 -8.86 12.36
C PRO A 46 -7.44 -8.69 12.17
N ASN A 47 -7.90 -7.44 12.03
CA ASN A 47 -9.32 -7.11 11.86
C ASN A 47 -9.74 -6.89 10.38
N LYS A 48 -8.77 -7.02 9.47
CA LYS A 48 -8.95 -7.07 8.00
C LYS A 48 -8.37 -8.37 7.46
N ARG A 49 -8.74 -8.70 6.21
CA ARG A 49 -8.28 -9.92 5.51
C ARG A 49 -6.76 -10.00 5.42
N PHE A 50 -6.10 -8.87 5.20
CA PHE A 50 -4.66 -8.71 5.29
C PHE A 50 -4.37 -7.43 6.07
N GLN A 51 -3.55 -7.53 7.11
CA GLN A 51 -3.14 -6.41 7.95
C GLN A 51 -1.65 -6.51 8.25
N VAL A 52 -0.88 -5.53 7.80
CA VAL A 52 0.49 -5.31 8.27
C VAL A 52 0.47 -4.18 9.28
N PHE A 53 0.94 -4.45 10.49
CA PHE A 53 0.96 -3.48 11.57
C PHE A 53 2.39 -3.24 12.04
N ASN A 54 2.79 -1.97 12.01
CA ASN A 54 4.03 -1.49 12.61
C ASN A 54 3.77 -0.10 13.18
N THR A 55 4.46 0.24 14.27
CA THR A 55 4.32 1.52 15.01
C THR A 55 5.62 2.32 15.08
N ILE A 56 6.73 1.69 14.67
CA ILE A 56 8.06 2.29 14.64
C ILE A 56 8.36 2.66 13.18
N ALA A 57 9.32 3.57 12.96
CA ALA A 57 9.73 4.18 11.68
C ALA A 57 10.20 3.21 10.55
N ASP A 58 9.69 1.98 10.55
CA ASP A 58 9.81 1.03 9.45
C ASP A 58 8.46 0.98 8.71
N ASP A 59 8.54 0.97 7.39
CA ASP A 59 7.36 0.96 6.53
C ASP A 59 6.55 -0.34 6.64
N GLN A 60 5.23 -0.24 6.49
CA GLN A 60 4.34 -1.40 6.53
C GLN A 60 4.49 -2.28 5.28
N PHE A 61 4.83 -1.72 4.11
CA PHE A 61 4.98 -2.49 2.88
C PHE A 61 5.99 -1.85 1.91
N ARG A 62 6.97 -2.65 1.46
CA ARG A 62 8.02 -2.24 0.52
C ARG A 62 7.96 -3.00 -0.79
N ILE A 63 8.13 -2.31 -1.91
CA ILE A 63 8.48 -2.90 -3.21
C ILE A 63 9.90 -2.47 -3.58
N SER A 64 10.85 -3.41 -3.61
CA SER A 64 12.27 -3.14 -3.90
C SER A 64 12.70 -3.63 -5.26
N TYR A 65 13.50 -2.83 -5.96
CA TYR A 65 14.37 -3.31 -7.04
C TYR A 65 15.72 -3.77 -6.47
N ASP A 66 16.29 -2.99 -5.56
CA ASP A 66 17.51 -3.34 -4.81
C ASP A 66 17.51 -2.63 -3.43
N SER A 67 18.67 -2.57 -2.76
CA SER A 67 18.79 -2.00 -1.42
C SER A 67 18.67 -0.47 -1.37
N THR A 68 18.74 0.24 -2.50
CA THR A 68 18.68 1.70 -2.55
C THR A 68 17.50 2.21 -3.39
N ARG A 69 16.89 1.36 -4.21
CA ARG A 69 15.75 1.69 -5.08
C ARG A 69 14.53 0.88 -4.68
N TYR A 70 13.59 1.56 -4.05
CA TYR A 70 12.34 0.99 -3.58
C TYR A 70 11.26 2.07 -3.49
N ALA A 71 10.02 1.62 -3.32
CA ALA A 71 8.91 2.46 -2.89
C ALA A 71 8.27 1.83 -1.66
N ASP A 72 8.01 2.66 -0.66
CA ASP A 72 7.39 2.27 0.59
C ASP A 72 5.99 2.85 0.72
N PHE A 73 5.12 2.06 1.32
CA PHE A 73 3.78 2.44 1.72
C PHE A 73 3.72 2.39 3.22
N GLN A 74 3.43 3.54 3.82
CA GLN A 74 3.31 3.65 5.26
C GLN A 74 2.10 4.45 5.71
N VAL A 75 1.60 4.11 6.89
CA VAL A 75 0.63 4.93 7.61
C VAL A 75 1.34 5.48 8.84
N ASP A 76 1.36 6.80 8.97
CA ASP A 76 2.05 7.47 10.07
C ASP A 76 1.24 7.44 11.38
N SER A 77 1.75 8.10 12.43
CA SER A 77 1.06 8.17 13.73
C SER A 77 -0.21 9.04 13.72
N ALA A 78 -0.39 9.91 12.73
CA ALA A 78 -1.62 10.69 12.53
C ALA A 78 -2.68 9.91 11.72
N GLY A 79 -2.29 8.82 11.06
CA GLY A 79 -3.14 8.00 10.23
C GLY A 79 -3.08 8.35 8.74
N ASP A 80 -2.13 9.18 8.32
CA ASP A 80 -1.96 9.59 6.93
C ASP A 80 -1.22 8.52 6.13
N LEU A 81 -1.67 8.28 4.90
CA LEU A 81 -0.95 7.42 3.95
C LEU A 81 0.20 8.20 3.31
N ILE A 82 1.39 7.66 3.39
CA ILE A 82 2.60 8.18 2.74
C ILE A 82 3.09 7.13 1.73
N ILE A 83 3.41 7.62 0.52
CA ILE A 83 4.09 6.85 -0.53
C ILE A 83 5.47 7.46 -0.70
N ASP A 84 6.50 6.77 -0.23
CA ASP A 84 7.89 7.22 -0.31
C ASP A 84 8.63 6.45 -1.41
N ALA A 85 8.72 7.05 -2.61
CA ALA A 85 9.44 6.49 -3.73
C ALA A 85 10.86 7.06 -3.80
N GLN A 86 11.88 6.22 -3.58
CA GLN A 86 13.29 6.63 -3.62
C GLN A 86 13.75 7.15 -4.99
N GLY A 87 12.98 6.88 -6.05
CA GLY A 87 13.22 7.40 -7.39
C GLY A 87 12.73 8.84 -7.61
N GLY A 88 12.02 9.45 -6.65
CA GLY A 88 11.53 10.83 -6.70
C GLY A 88 10.17 11.05 -7.37
N ASP A 89 9.62 10.03 -8.05
CA ASP A 89 8.36 10.15 -8.80
C ASP A 89 7.36 9.05 -8.44
N VAL A 90 6.07 9.39 -8.47
CA VAL A 90 4.95 8.44 -8.53
C VAL A 90 4.28 8.58 -9.90
N ARG A 91 4.10 7.47 -10.64
CA ARG A 91 3.52 7.46 -11.99
C ARG A 91 2.26 6.59 -12.03
N LEU A 92 1.24 7.08 -12.73
CA LEU A 92 0.02 6.38 -13.09
C LEU A 92 -0.06 6.40 -14.63
N ASN A 93 0.20 5.26 -15.27
CA ASN A 93 0.36 5.19 -16.72
C ASN A 93 -0.99 5.01 -17.42
N ASP A 94 -1.43 6.01 -18.16
CA ASP A 94 -2.75 5.99 -18.83
C ASP A 94 -3.94 5.97 -17.84
N GLU A 95 -3.73 6.37 -16.58
CA GLU A 95 -4.80 6.55 -15.61
C GLU A 95 -5.04 8.02 -15.26
N SER A 96 -6.20 8.29 -14.66
CA SER A 96 -6.49 9.57 -14.01
C SER A 96 -6.44 9.40 -12.49
N LEU A 97 -5.93 10.38 -11.77
CA LEU A 97 -5.97 10.44 -10.32
C LEU A 97 -7.32 11.05 -9.88
N TYR A 98 -8.02 10.39 -8.97
CA TYR A 98 -9.28 10.86 -8.39
C TYR A 98 -9.12 11.12 -6.88
N VAL A 99 -9.48 12.33 -6.44
CA VAL A 99 -9.53 12.73 -5.02
C VAL A 99 -10.94 13.21 -4.70
N CYS A 100 -11.65 12.43 -3.88
CA CYS A 100 -13.09 12.53 -3.73
C CYS A 100 -13.46 12.70 -2.25
N ALA A 101 -14.48 13.51 -1.98
CA ALA A 101 -15.07 13.66 -0.66
C ALA A 101 -16.22 12.65 -0.47
N GLY A 102 -16.43 12.16 0.75
CA GLY A 102 -17.58 11.29 1.06
C GLY A 102 -17.62 9.94 0.34
N GLY A 103 -16.53 9.52 -0.30
CA GLY A 103 -16.40 8.21 -0.95
C GLY A 103 -17.13 8.06 -2.30
N SER A 104 -17.63 9.15 -2.89
CA SER A 104 -18.26 9.13 -4.22
C SER A 104 -17.60 10.14 -5.14
N CYS A 105 -16.83 9.66 -6.13
CA CYS A 105 -16.23 10.51 -7.14
C CYS A 105 -17.27 10.93 -8.20
N PRO A 106 -17.21 12.14 -8.77
CA PRO A 106 -18.09 12.53 -9.86
C PRO A 106 -17.92 11.60 -11.08
N SER A 107 -19.02 11.06 -11.59
CA SER A 107 -19.03 10.24 -12.80
C SER A 107 -19.16 11.11 -14.06
N GLY A 108 -18.29 10.91 -15.05
CA GLY A 108 -18.47 11.48 -16.41
C GLY A 108 -17.72 12.78 -16.74
N ILE A 109 -16.75 13.20 -15.91
CA ILE A 109 -15.98 14.45 -16.14
C ILE A 109 -14.64 14.26 -16.88
N SER A 110 -14.24 13.04 -17.25
CA SER A 110 -13.00 12.80 -18.00
C SER A 110 -13.25 12.09 -19.34
N SER A 111 -13.10 12.79 -20.46
CA SER A 111 -12.77 12.16 -21.73
C SER A 111 -11.25 12.16 -21.88
N GLY A 112 -10.60 10.99 -21.77
CA GLY A 112 -9.14 10.84 -21.91
C GLY A 112 -8.43 10.32 -20.64
N THR A 113 -7.12 10.08 -20.74
CA THR A 113 -6.23 9.58 -19.66
C THR A 113 -5.31 10.70 -19.16
N GLY A 114 -4.66 10.52 -18.00
CA GLY A 114 -3.68 11.48 -17.46
C GLY A 114 -4.27 12.70 -16.74
N ASN A 115 -5.53 12.64 -16.30
CA ASN A 115 -6.18 13.75 -15.62
C ASN A 115 -5.99 13.69 -14.11
N ALA A 116 -6.07 14.84 -13.43
CA ALA A 116 -6.27 14.92 -11.98
C ALA A 116 -7.67 15.49 -11.71
N ILE A 117 -8.55 14.68 -11.12
CA ILE A 117 -9.92 15.04 -10.77
C ILE A 117 -10.01 15.18 -9.25
N ILE A 118 -10.27 16.39 -8.76
CA ILE A 118 -10.32 16.70 -7.32
C ILE A 118 -11.66 17.38 -7.01
N GLU A 119 -12.43 16.82 -6.09
CA GLU A 119 -13.72 17.40 -5.67
C GLU A 119 -13.57 18.62 -4.76
N GLY A 120 -12.49 18.66 -3.98
CA GLY A 120 -12.11 19.80 -3.16
C GLY A 120 -11.15 20.76 -3.87
N ASP A 121 -10.37 21.47 -3.07
CA ASP A 121 -9.36 22.39 -3.58
C ASP A 121 -8.09 21.64 -4.02
N LEU A 122 -7.50 22.08 -5.14
CA LEU A 122 -6.11 21.76 -5.48
C LEU A 122 -5.19 22.86 -4.95
N TYR A 123 -4.48 22.58 -3.87
CA TYR A 123 -3.41 23.45 -3.37
C TYR A 123 -2.10 23.11 -4.07
N VAL A 124 -1.64 23.98 -4.98
CA VAL A 124 -0.30 23.91 -5.56
C VAL A 124 0.58 24.89 -4.81
N ALA A 125 1.49 24.37 -3.99
CA ALA A 125 2.47 25.17 -3.27
C ALA A 125 3.86 24.93 -3.86
N ASN A 126 4.68 25.98 -3.90
CA ASN A 126 6.08 25.89 -4.21
C ASN A 126 6.84 26.86 -3.30
N ASP A 127 8.09 26.55 -3.00
CA ASP A 127 8.98 27.49 -2.31
C ASP A 127 9.47 28.61 -3.25
N ASN A 128 9.12 28.52 -4.54
CA ASN A 128 9.43 29.50 -5.59
C ASN A 128 8.21 29.74 -6.51
N PRO A 129 7.38 30.77 -6.21
CA PRO A 129 6.11 31.08 -6.92
C PRO A 129 6.21 31.21 -8.43
N ALA A 130 7.40 31.52 -8.97
CA ALA A 130 7.63 31.73 -10.39
C ALA A 130 7.61 30.44 -11.25
N ALA A 131 7.53 29.24 -10.65
CA ALA A 131 7.63 27.96 -11.35
C ALA A 131 6.30 27.27 -11.68
N MET A 132 5.14 27.84 -11.28
CA MET A 132 3.83 27.27 -11.60
C MET A 132 3.41 27.60 -13.03
N GLY A 133 3.80 26.75 -13.99
CA GLY A 133 3.35 26.83 -15.37
C GLY A 133 2.07 26.02 -15.61
N LEU A 134 0.91 26.67 -15.65
CA LEU A 134 -0.29 26.09 -16.24
C LEU A 134 -0.24 26.31 -17.75
N ALA A 135 0.24 25.32 -18.50
CA ALA A 135 0.21 25.37 -19.96
C ALA A 135 -1.21 25.06 -20.45
N THR A 136 -2.03 26.08 -20.67
CA THR A 136 -3.35 25.93 -21.29
C THR A 136 -3.19 25.91 -22.81
N SER A 137 -3.54 24.82 -23.49
CA SER A 137 -3.52 24.79 -24.97
C SER A 137 -4.76 25.45 -25.60
N THR A 138 -5.90 25.51 -24.92
CA THR A 138 -7.11 26.25 -25.35
C THR A 138 -8.10 26.38 -24.19
N PHE A 139 -8.50 27.59 -23.83
CA PHE A 139 -9.79 27.83 -23.18
C PHE A 139 -10.73 28.19 -24.34
N GLU A 140 -11.60 27.28 -24.76
CA GLU A 140 -12.79 27.60 -25.57
C GLU A 140 -14.03 27.57 -24.68
#